data_AF-A0A9E0WTP7-F1
#
_entry.id   AF-A0A9E0WTP7-F1
#
_cell.length_a   1.000
_cell.length_b   1.000
_cell.length_c   1.000
_cell.angle_alpha   90.00
_cell.angle_beta   90.00
_cell.angle_gamma   90.00
#
_symmetry.space_group_name_H-M   'P 1'
#
loop_
_entity.id
_entity.type
_entity.pdbx_description
1 polymer ?
#
loop_
_entity_poly.entity_id
_entity_poly.type
_entity_poly.pdbx_seq_one_letter_code
_entity_poly.pdbx_strand_id
1 'polypeptide(L)'
;MSESFAALFEESLQRTVMRPGEVIPAEVVRVEHNFVVVNAGLKSEAYIPIEEFKNDQGQIDVEPGSFVPVAIGSIENGYGDTILSRDTAKRLASWLALEKALESGEFVTGTTSGKVKGGLTVLVNGIRAFLPGSLV
;
A
#
# COMPACT_ATOMS: atom_id res chain seq x y z
N MET A 1 37.99 -10.88 -5.83
CA MET A 1 37.18 -11.78 -4.98
C MET A 1 35.88 -12.01 -5.70
N SER A 2 35.76 -13.17 -6.35
CA SER A 2 34.56 -13.56 -7.10
C SER A 2 33.49 -13.99 -6.10
N GLU A 3 32.42 -13.23 -5.98
CA GLU A 3 31.23 -13.70 -5.27
C GLU A 3 30.76 -15.00 -5.94
N SER A 4 30.60 -16.06 -5.16
CA SER A 4 30.12 -17.35 -5.66
C SER A 4 28.70 -17.15 -6.19
N PHE A 5 28.40 -17.67 -7.38
CA PHE A 5 27.04 -17.70 -7.92
C PHE A 5 26.02 -18.21 -6.89
N ALA A 6 26.44 -19.16 -6.04
CA ALA A 6 25.60 -19.65 -4.94
C ALA A 6 25.22 -18.55 -3.94
N ALA A 7 26.16 -17.66 -3.58
CA ALA A 7 25.91 -16.56 -2.63
C ALA A 7 24.98 -15.50 -3.24
N LEU A 8 25.22 -15.10 -4.49
CA LEU A 8 24.36 -14.14 -5.20
C LEU A 8 22.95 -14.70 -5.46
N PHE A 9 22.85 -15.99 -5.77
CA PHE A 9 21.58 -16.67 -5.96
C PHE A 9 20.81 -16.83 -4.64
N GLU A 10 21.50 -17.13 -3.54
CA GLU A 10 20.90 -17.24 -2.21
C GLU A 10 20.42 -15.88 -1.69
N GLU A 11 21.15 -14.80 -1.96
CA GLU A 11 20.69 -13.43 -1.68
C GLU A 11 19.47 -13.04 -2.55
N SER A 12 19.46 -13.46 -3.82
CA SER A 12 18.28 -13.30 -4.69
C SER A 12 17.06 -14.09 -4.20
N LEU A 13 17.26 -15.30 -3.66
CA LEU A 13 16.19 -16.12 -3.09
C LEU A 13 15.65 -15.50 -1.80
N GLN A 14 16.51 -14.93 -0.95
CA GLN A 14 16.08 -14.24 0.27
C GLN A 14 15.27 -12.97 -0.02
N ARG A 15 15.60 -12.22 -1.08
CA ARG A 15 14.73 -11.13 -1.57
C ARG A 15 13.38 -11.60 -2.10
N THR A 16 13.27 -12.87 -2.48
CA THR A 16 12.05 -13.44 -3.07
C THR A 16 11.08 -13.98 -2.00
N VAL A 17 11.48 -14.08 -0.73
CA VAL A 17 10.58 -14.51 0.37
C VAL A 17 9.66 -13.34 0.74
N MET A 18 8.69 -13.09 -0.12
CA MET A 18 7.71 -12.04 0.07
C MET A 18 6.77 -12.41 1.20
N ARG A 19 6.63 -11.49 2.16
CA ARG A 19 5.79 -11.71 3.35
C ARG A 19 4.40 -11.11 3.13
N PRO A 20 3.33 -11.74 3.66
CA PRO A 20 2.04 -11.08 3.75
C PRO A 20 2.18 -9.73 4.50
N GLY A 21 1.60 -8.68 3.94
CA GLY A 21 1.69 -7.31 4.44
C GLY A 21 2.84 -6.48 3.86
N GLU A 22 3.70 -7.06 3.04
CA GLU A 22 4.77 -6.33 2.36
C GLU A 22 4.21 -5.48 1.21
N VAL A 23 4.76 -4.27 1.05
CA VAL A 23 4.40 -3.34 -0.03
C VAL A 23 5.45 -3.44 -1.13
N ILE A 24 5.04 -3.83 -2.33
CA ILE A 24 5.89 -3.99 -3.50
C ILE A 24 5.40 -3.12 -4.66
N PRO A 25 6.28 -2.64 -5.54
CA PRO A 25 5.88 -2.00 -6.78
C PRO A 25 5.32 -3.05 -7.76
N ALA A 26 4.17 -2.77 -8.36
CA ALA A 26 3.56 -3.58 -9.39
C ALA A 26 3.32 -2.75 -10.66
N GLU A 27 3.59 -3.34 -11.81
CA GLU A 27 3.35 -2.74 -13.12
C GLU A 27 1.89 -2.97 -13.54
N VAL A 28 1.22 -1.93 -14.03
CA VAL A 28 -0.13 -2.04 -14.60
C VAL A 28 -0.02 -2.62 -16.00
N VAL A 29 -0.49 -3.86 -16.19
CA VAL A 29 -0.47 -4.53 -17.51
C VAL A 29 -1.64 -4.06 -18.37
N ARG A 30 -2.85 -4.03 -17.78
CA ARG A 30 -4.07 -3.56 -18.44
C ARG A 30 -5.09 -3.04 -17.45
N VAL A 31 -5.91 -2.11 -17.91
CA VAL A 31 -7.04 -1.54 -17.16
C VAL A 31 -8.32 -2.02 -17.84
N GLU A 32 -9.15 -2.77 -17.12
CA GLU A 32 -10.49 -3.17 -17.57
C GLU A 32 -11.57 -2.37 -16.83
N HIS A 33 -12.84 -2.58 -17.18
CA HIS A 33 -13.96 -1.81 -16.60
C HIS A 33 -14.16 -2.02 -15.10
N ASN A 34 -13.88 -3.24 -14.60
CA ASN A 34 -14.11 -3.60 -13.19
C ASN A 34 -12.80 -3.88 -12.42
N PHE A 35 -11.75 -4.28 -13.13
CA PHE A 35 -10.48 -4.71 -12.53
C PHE A 35 -9.30 -4.10 -13.27
N VAL A 36 -8.23 -3.86 -12.53
CA VAL A 36 -6.91 -3.53 -13.07
C VAL A 36 -6.03 -4.75 -12.86
N VAL A 37 -5.40 -5.21 -13.95
CA VAL A 37 -4.48 -6.34 -13.92
C VAL A 37 -3.07 -5.79 -13.73
N VAL A 38 -2.42 -6.26 -12.67
CA VAL A 38 -1.07 -5.82 -12.31
C VAL A 38 -0.11 -7.01 -12.22
N ASN A 39 1.14 -6.75 -12.58
CA ASN A 39 2.24 -7.70 -12.45
C ASN A 39 3.24 -7.18 -11.41
N ALA A 40 3.40 -7.92 -10.32
CA ALA A 40 4.32 -7.56 -9.24
C ALA A 40 5.60 -8.43 -9.21
N GLY A 41 5.92 -9.11 -10.33
CA GLY A 41 7.02 -10.07 -10.40
C GLY A 41 6.74 -11.39 -9.66
N LEU A 42 5.46 -11.67 -9.41
CA LEU A 42 4.98 -12.87 -8.74
C LEU A 42 4.62 -13.98 -9.75
N LYS A 43 4.25 -15.15 -9.23
CA LYS A 43 3.92 -16.33 -10.04
C LYS A 43 2.73 -16.11 -10.98
N SER A 44 1.79 -15.25 -10.58
CA SER A 44 0.55 -14.95 -11.30
C SER A 44 0.30 -13.44 -11.33
N GLU A 45 -0.41 -13.00 -12.36
CA GLU A 45 -0.96 -11.64 -12.43
C GLU A 45 -2.06 -11.49 -11.37
N ALA A 46 -2.15 -10.31 -10.77
CA ALA A 46 -3.16 -10.03 -9.76
C ALA A 46 -4.26 -9.12 -10.31
N TYR A 47 -5.49 -9.41 -9.90
CA TYR A 47 -6.67 -8.62 -10.23
C TYR A 47 -7.02 -7.74 -9.05
N ILE A 48 -6.93 -6.42 -9.23
CA ILE A 48 -7.29 -5.46 -8.18
C ILE A 48 -8.53 -4.71 -8.64
N PRO A 49 -9.58 -4.57 -7.79
CA PRO A 49 -10.77 -3.80 -8.13
C PRO A 49 -10.42 -2.37 -8.56
N ILE A 50 -11.05 -1.89 -9.62
CA ILE A 50 -10.81 -0.53 -10.15
C ILE A 50 -11.14 0.57 -9.13
N GLU A 51 -11.97 0.26 -8.14
CA GLU A 51 -12.33 1.17 -7.05
C GLU A 51 -11.11 1.62 -6.24
N GLU A 52 -10.10 0.77 -6.05
CA GLU A 52 -8.88 1.12 -5.32
C GLU A 52 -7.96 2.09 -6.10
N PHE A 53 -8.22 2.24 -7.40
CA PHE A 53 -7.51 3.13 -8.32
C PHE A 53 -8.20 4.47 -8.53
N LYS A 54 -9.41 4.63 -7.99
CA LYS A 54 -10.11 5.91 -8.04
C LYS A 54 -9.50 6.87 -7.03
N ASN A 55 -9.31 8.12 -7.45
CA ASN A 55 -9.00 9.22 -6.55
C ASN A 55 -10.27 9.72 -5.85
N ASP A 56 -10.13 10.68 -4.93
CA ASP A 56 -11.27 11.28 -4.20
C ASP A 56 -12.32 11.95 -5.11
N GLN A 57 -11.98 12.21 -6.37
CA GLN A 57 -12.86 12.75 -7.41
C GLN A 57 -13.52 11.66 -8.29
N GLY A 58 -13.24 10.38 -8.02
CA GLY A 58 -13.78 9.25 -8.77
C GLY A 58 -13.08 8.98 -10.11
N GLN A 59 -11.98 9.68 -10.41
CA GLN A 59 -11.20 9.49 -11.63
C GLN A 59 -10.11 8.45 -11.43
N ILE A 60 -9.82 7.66 -12.47
CA ILE A 60 -8.78 6.64 -12.46
C ILE A 60 -7.46 7.33 -12.80
N ASP A 61 -6.50 7.27 -11.87
CA ASP A 61 -5.21 7.95 -11.99
C ASP A 61 -4.10 6.98 -12.41
N VAL A 62 -4.42 6.00 -13.27
CA VAL A 62 -3.46 5.00 -13.74
C VAL A 62 -3.59 4.70 -15.22
N GLU A 63 -2.44 4.57 -15.86
CA GLU A 63 -2.30 4.14 -17.25
C GLU A 63 -1.53 2.81 -17.32
N PRO A 64 -1.78 1.97 -18.34
CA PRO A 64 -0.96 0.80 -18.61
C PRO A 64 0.53 1.17 -18.73
N GLY A 65 1.41 0.38 -18.10
CA GLY A 65 2.85 0.63 -17.99
C GLY A 65 3.27 1.46 -16.77
N SER A 66 2.33 1.97 -15.97
CA SER A 66 2.64 2.68 -14.72
C SER A 66 2.97 1.71 -13.59
N PHE A 67 3.89 2.10 -12.70
CA PHE A 67 4.18 1.35 -11.48
C PHE A 67 3.39 1.91 -10.30
N VAL A 68 2.69 1.03 -9.59
CA VAL A 68 1.89 1.37 -8.41
C VAL A 68 2.31 0.55 -7.20
N PRO A 69 2.36 1.13 -5.99
CA PRO A 69 2.61 0.36 -4.78
C PRO A 69 1.38 -0.46 -4.40
N VAL A 70 1.56 -1.76 -4.20
CA VAL A 70 0.51 -2.70 -3.79
C VAL A 70 0.99 -3.56 -2.62
N ALA A 71 0.08 -3.90 -1.72
CA ALA A 71 0.38 -4.71 -0.56
C ALA A 71 -0.07 -6.16 -0.80
N ILE A 72 0.76 -7.11 -0.38
CA ILE A 72 0.44 -8.53 -0.48
C ILE A 72 -0.54 -8.90 0.64
N GLY A 73 -1.78 -9.22 0.30
CA GLY A 73 -2.77 -9.69 1.27
C GLY A 73 -2.58 -11.18 1.59
N SER A 74 -2.65 -12.01 0.55
CA SER A 74 -2.41 -13.46 0.64
C SER A 74 -1.67 -13.93 -0.60
N ILE A 75 -0.72 -14.84 -0.40
CA ILE A 75 0.12 -15.40 -1.47
C ILE A 75 -0.73 -16.24 -2.44
N GLU A 76 -1.75 -16.93 -1.93
CA GLU A 76 -2.62 -17.78 -2.75
C GLU A 76 -4.05 -17.88 -2.16
N ASN A 77 -5.06 -17.83 -3.02
CA ASN A 77 -6.47 -17.98 -2.67
C ASN A 77 -7.04 -19.39 -2.99
N GLY A 78 -6.18 -20.37 -3.25
CA GLY A 78 -6.54 -21.73 -3.66
C GLY A 78 -6.77 -21.93 -5.16
N TYR A 79 -6.81 -20.84 -5.95
CA TYR A 79 -6.88 -20.88 -7.42
C TYR A 79 -5.56 -20.49 -8.09
N GLY A 80 -4.50 -20.24 -7.30
CA GLY A 80 -3.19 -19.81 -7.80
C GLY A 80 -3.03 -18.30 -7.96
N ASP A 81 -4.05 -17.51 -7.60
CA ASP A 81 -3.98 -16.05 -7.69
C ASP A 81 -3.47 -15.44 -6.38
N THR A 82 -2.56 -14.47 -6.51
CA THR A 82 -2.13 -13.64 -5.39
C THR A 82 -3.12 -12.49 -5.17
N ILE A 83 -3.56 -12.32 -3.93
CA ILE A 83 -4.43 -11.20 -3.54
C ILE A 83 -3.55 -10.00 -3.21
N LEU A 84 -3.65 -8.96 -4.04
CA LEU A 84 -2.98 -7.68 -3.84
C LEU A 84 -4.02 -6.59 -3.55
N SER A 85 -3.66 -5.62 -2.72
CA SER A 85 -4.51 -4.45 -2.43
C SER A 85 -3.68 -3.17 -2.45
N ARG A 86 -4.16 -2.19 -3.20
CA ARG A 86 -3.59 -0.85 -3.25
C ARG A 86 -4.06 -0.01 -2.06
N ASP A 87 -5.29 -0.18 -1.59
CA ASP A 87 -5.80 0.55 -0.42
C ASP A 87 -5.03 0.20 0.85
N THR A 88 -4.71 -1.08 1.02
CA THR A 88 -3.87 -1.54 2.13
C THR A 88 -2.46 -0.95 2.03
N ALA A 89 -1.90 -0.87 0.82
CA ALA A 89 -0.60 -0.22 0.60
C ALA A 89 -0.63 1.28 0.93
N LYS A 90 -1.65 2.02 0.51
CA LYS A 90 -1.83 3.45 0.83
C LYS A 90 -1.88 3.65 2.34
N ARG A 91 -2.61 2.81 3.08
CA ARG A 91 -2.70 2.90 4.54
C ARG A 91 -1.36 2.63 5.22
N LEU A 92 -0.64 1.60 4.78
CA LEU A 92 0.69 1.29 5.31
C LEU A 92 1.69 2.42 5.02
N ALA A 93 1.67 2.98 3.83
CA ALA A 93 2.51 4.13 3.47
C ALA A 93 2.19 5.37 4.32
N SER A 94 0.90 5.68 4.53
CA SER A 94 0.48 6.75 5.45
C SER A 94 0.93 6.48 6.89
N TRP A 95 0.91 5.22 7.34
CA TRP A 95 1.38 4.86 8.68
C TRP A 95 2.88 5.08 8.85
N LEU A 96 3.69 4.63 7.89
CA LEU A 96 5.14 4.86 7.88
C LEU A 96 5.47 6.36 7.85
N ALA A 97 4.69 7.16 7.11
CA ALA A 97 4.86 8.62 7.11
C ALA A 97 4.57 9.23 8.50
N LEU A 98 3.55 8.73 9.21
CA LEU A 98 3.25 9.17 10.58
C LEU A 98 4.31 8.74 11.59
N GLU A 99 4.82 7.52 11.45
CA GLU A 99 5.92 7.01 12.29
C GLU A 99 7.18 7.85 12.11
N LYS A 100 7.54 8.17 10.87
CA LYS A 100 8.65 9.07 10.57
C LYS A 100 8.42 10.48 11.14
N ALA A 101 7.21 11.01 11.04
CA ALA A 101 6.88 12.32 11.62
C ALA A 101 6.97 12.32 13.15
N LEU A 102 6.63 11.21 13.80
CA LEU A 102 6.82 11.03 15.24
C LEU A 102 8.30 11.03 15.62
N GLU A 103 9.15 10.32 14.86
CA GLU A 103 10.59 10.28 15.08
C GLU A 103 11.28 11.62 14.82
N SER A 104 10.87 12.33 13.76
CA SER A 104 11.45 13.63 13.39
C SER A 104 10.89 14.82 14.17
N GLY A 105 9.73 14.65 14.81
CA GLY A 105 8.98 15.74 15.44
C GLY A 105 8.33 16.69 14.44
N GLU A 106 8.10 16.25 13.20
CA GLU A 106 7.49 17.07 12.15
C GLU A 106 5.99 17.25 12.39
N PHE A 107 5.48 18.44 12.08
CA PHE A 107 4.05 18.72 12.19
C PHE A 107 3.27 18.04 11.07
N VAL A 108 2.23 17.30 11.45
CA VAL A 108 1.33 16.65 10.50
C VAL A 108 0.03 17.45 10.39
N THR A 109 -0.44 17.68 9.16
CA THR A 109 -1.70 18.35 8.90
C THR A 109 -2.87 17.35 8.87
N GLY A 110 -4.00 17.74 9.45
CA GLY A 110 -5.19 16.89 9.51
C GLY A 110 -6.47 17.71 9.48
N THR A 111 -7.53 17.13 8.94
CA THR A 111 -8.86 17.77 8.89
C THR A 111 -9.75 17.21 9.99
N THR A 112 -10.42 18.07 10.74
CA THR A 112 -11.36 17.64 11.78
C THR A 112 -12.65 17.10 11.15
N SER A 113 -12.98 15.84 11.45
CA SER A 113 -14.16 15.16 10.91
C SER A 113 -15.35 15.21 11.86
N GLY A 114 -15.14 15.36 13.16
CA GLY A 114 -16.24 15.37 14.13
C GLY A 114 -15.80 15.56 15.58
N LYS A 115 -16.77 15.84 16.45
CA LYS A 115 -16.58 16.00 17.90
C LYS A 115 -17.12 14.79 18.65
N VAL A 116 -16.34 14.27 19.60
CA VAL A 116 -16.73 13.19 20.52
C VAL A 116 -16.62 13.68 21.98
N LYS A 117 -17.16 12.93 22.94
CA LYS A 117 -17.28 13.36 24.35
C LYS A 117 -15.94 13.77 25.02
N GLY A 118 -14.80 13.30 24.51
CA GLY A 118 -13.47 13.58 25.07
C GLY A 118 -12.51 14.33 24.13
N GLY A 119 -12.94 14.75 22.95
CA GLY A 119 -12.04 15.34 21.96
C GLY A 119 -12.60 15.43 20.54
N LEU A 120 -11.70 15.47 19.56
CA LEU A 120 -12.01 15.57 18.15
C LEU A 120 -11.53 14.33 17.40
N THR A 121 -12.31 13.89 16.41
CA THR A 121 -11.84 12.93 15.41
C THR A 121 -11.20 13.72 14.27
N VAL A 122 -9.96 13.39 13.95
CA VAL A 122 -9.17 14.07 12.92
C VAL A 122 -8.79 13.06 11.85
N LEU A 123 -8.91 13.42 10.59
CA LEU A 123 -8.44 12.63 9.47
C LEU A 123 -7.07 13.14 9.05
N VAL A 124 -6.07 12.26 9.13
CA VAL A 124 -4.66 12.55 8.85
C VAL A 124 -4.17 11.55 7.81
N ASN A 125 -3.81 11.99 6.60
CA ASN A 125 -3.33 11.14 5.51
C ASN A 125 -4.21 9.90 5.25
N GLY A 126 -5.54 10.05 5.34
CA GLY A 126 -6.51 8.96 5.16
C GLY A 126 -6.71 8.06 6.39
N ILE A 127 -5.98 8.28 7.48
CA ILE A 127 -6.10 7.57 8.75
C ILE A 127 -6.94 8.40 9.72
N ARG A 128 -7.90 7.75 10.40
CA ARG A 128 -8.68 8.40 11.46
C ARG A 128 -7.90 8.36 12.78
N ALA A 129 -7.60 9.53 13.31
CA ALA A 129 -6.96 9.75 14.59
C ALA A 129 -7.90 10.42 15.59
N PHE A 130 -7.56 10.31 16.88
CA PHE A 130 -8.26 10.98 17.97
C PHE A 130 -7.36 12.07 18.57
N LEU A 131 -7.89 13.28 18.69
CA LEU A 131 -7.22 14.41 19.32
C LEU A 131 -7.93 14.73 20.66
N PRO A 132 -7.27 14.50 21.80
CA PRO A 132 -7.82 14.81 23.12
C PRO A 132 -8.21 16.28 23.26
N GLY A 133 -9.37 16.55 23.87
CA GLY A 133 -9.86 17.90 24.08
C GLY A 133 -9.01 18.75 25.04
N SER A 134 -8.08 18.14 25.78
CA SER A 134 -7.12 18.85 26.63
C SER A 134 -5.94 19.48 25.87
N LEU A 135 -5.77 19.12 24.59
CA LEU A 135 -4.70 19.60 23.70
C LEU A 135 -5.21 20.62 22.68
N VAL A 136 -6.51 20.94 22.74
CA VAL A 136 -7.16 22.07 22.02
C VAL A 136 -7.21 23.25 22.98
#